data_AF-A0A6J1UQE9-F1
#
_entry.id   AF-A0A6J1UQE9-F1
#
_cell.length_a   1.000
_cell.length_b   1.000
_cell.length_c   1.000
_cell.angle_alpha   90.00
_cell.angle_beta   90.00
_cell.angle_gamma   90.00
#
_symmetry.space_group_name_H-M   'P 1'
#
loop_
_entity.id
_entity.type
_entity.pdbx_description
1 polymer ?
#
loop_
_entity_poly.entity_id
_entity_poly.type
_entity_poly.pdbx_seq_one_letter_code
_entity_poly.pdbx_strand_id
1 'polypeptide(L)'
;MKQEEARPPLVPVKGIPMIKYFAEIYDEVERFEAHPDDLLISTYPKSGTTWVSEIIDMIYKEGSLEKCKVQPIYMRVPFLEFAVPDVPTGIKLLKEVPRPCLIKTHLPVQMLPKSFLEKNCKVIYVARNAKDVAVSYYYFYQMAKVHPEPGTWEEFLEKFMDGSAKKANNGGDWVLFWGKTAL
;
A
#
# COMPACT_ATOMS: atom_id res chain seq x y z
N MET A 1 24.18 17.94 -7.61
CA MET A 1 23.62 16.87 -6.75
C MET A 1 22.59 17.52 -5.84
N LYS A 2 21.30 17.21 -6.00
CA LYS A 2 20.26 17.77 -5.13
C LYS A 2 20.39 17.08 -3.77
N GLN A 3 20.47 17.87 -2.70
CA GLN A 3 20.53 17.37 -1.34
C GLN A 3 19.18 16.71 -1.05
N GLU A 4 19.20 15.41 -0.78
CA GLU A 4 17.99 14.63 -0.57
C GLU A 4 17.49 14.89 0.86
N GLU A 5 16.28 15.43 1.00
CA GLU A 5 15.70 15.72 2.31
C GLU A 5 15.44 14.41 3.06
N ALA A 6 15.89 14.33 4.33
CA ALA A 6 15.82 13.11 5.14
C ALA A 6 14.39 12.63 5.42
N ARG A 7 13.37 13.49 5.18
CA ARG A 7 11.93 13.22 5.34
C ARG A 7 11.09 14.23 4.53
N PRO A 8 10.84 13.99 3.24
CA PRO A 8 10.12 14.94 2.40
C PRO A 8 8.65 15.08 2.83
N PRO A 9 8.00 16.25 2.58
CA PRO A 9 6.57 16.41 2.81
C PRO A 9 5.74 15.50 1.88
N LEU A 10 4.49 15.23 2.29
CA LEU A 10 3.53 14.52 1.44
C LEU A 10 3.13 15.39 0.25
N VAL A 11 2.93 14.75 -0.91
CA VAL A 11 2.53 15.40 -2.16
C VAL A 11 1.08 15.00 -2.48
N PRO A 12 0.19 15.95 -2.80
CA PRO A 12 -1.17 15.62 -3.18
C PRO A 12 -1.21 15.03 -4.60
N VAL A 13 -1.83 13.86 -4.74
CA VAL A 13 -2.17 13.25 -6.02
C VAL A 13 -3.67 13.01 -6.03
N LYS A 14 -4.39 13.64 -6.97
CA LYS A 14 -5.87 13.59 -7.04
C LYS A 14 -6.54 13.91 -5.69
N GLY A 15 -5.97 14.86 -4.93
CA GLY A 15 -6.47 15.27 -3.60
C GLY A 15 -6.10 14.34 -2.44
N ILE A 16 -5.37 13.25 -2.67
CA ILE A 16 -4.90 12.32 -1.64
C ILE A 16 -3.42 12.61 -1.33
N PRO A 17 -3.05 12.83 -0.05
CA PRO A 17 -1.66 13.00 0.33
C PRO A 17 -0.90 11.67 0.19
N MET A 18 0.20 11.68 -0.57
CA MET A 18 1.05 10.52 -0.83
C MET A 18 2.51 10.80 -0.47
N ILE A 19 3.28 9.74 -0.22
CA ILE A 19 4.74 9.84 -0.11
C ILE A 19 5.29 10.37 -1.43
N LYS A 20 6.19 11.38 -1.37
CA LYS A 20 6.74 12.07 -2.55
C LYS A 20 7.16 11.10 -3.66
N TYR A 21 7.97 10.11 -3.34
CA TYR A 21 8.46 9.14 -4.33
C TYR A 21 7.35 8.27 -4.94
N PHE A 22 6.31 7.94 -4.17
CA PHE A 22 5.17 7.17 -4.67
C PHE A 22 4.31 8.03 -5.61
N ALA A 23 4.19 9.33 -5.30
CA ALA A 23 3.52 10.30 -6.16
C ALA A 23 4.26 10.49 -7.49
N GLU A 24 5.59 10.52 -7.48
CA GLU A 24 6.43 10.69 -8.68
C GLU A 24 6.22 9.58 -9.71
N ILE A 25 5.92 8.36 -9.28
CA ILE A 25 5.68 7.21 -10.18
C ILE A 25 4.19 6.91 -10.41
N TYR A 26 3.28 7.70 -9.85
CA TYR A 26 1.85 7.35 -9.84
C TYR A 26 1.27 7.23 -11.26
N ASP A 27 1.74 8.02 -12.21
CA ASP A 27 1.32 7.92 -13.62
C ASP A 27 1.66 6.55 -14.23
N GLU A 28 2.80 5.95 -13.86
CA GLU A 28 3.16 4.59 -14.28
C GLU A 28 2.31 3.55 -13.57
N VAL A 29 2.01 3.78 -12.28
CA VAL A 29 1.13 2.92 -11.49
C VAL A 29 -0.27 2.90 -12.09
N GLU A 30 -0.85 4.06 -12.42
CA GLU A 30 -2.18 4.17 -13.01
C GLU A 30 -2.30 3.43 -14.35
N ARG A 31 -1.20 3.34 -15.12
CA ARG A 31 -1.11 2.60 -16.38
C ARG A 31 -0.68 1.13 -16.21
N PHE A 32 -0.57 0.63 -14.99
CA PHE A 32 -0.24 -0.77 -14.75
C PHE A 32 -1.32 -1.68 -15.33
N GLU A 33 -0.89 -2.70 -16.08
CA GLU A 33 -1.77 -3.71 -16.67
C GLU A 33 -1.75 -4.99 -15.82
N ALA A 34 -2.85 -5.22 -15.11
CA ALA A 34 -3.04 -6.44 -14.32
C ALA A 34 -3.26 -7.68 -15.21
N HIS A 35 -2.87 -8.85 -14.69
CA HIS A 35 -3.19 -10.15 -15.29
C HIS A 35 -4.43 -10.76 -14.62
N PRO A 36 -5.31 -11.50 -15.34
CA PRO A 36 -6.50 -12.14 -14.73
C PRO A 36 -6.20 -13.03 -13.52
N ASP A 37 -5.02 -13.66 -13.49
CA ASP A 37 -4.59 -14.54 -12.39
C ASP A 37 -3.87 -13.81 -11.24
N ASP A 38 -3.80 -12.48 -11.29
CA ASP A 38 -3.22 -11.70 -10.19
C ASP A 38 -4.14 -11.67 -8.99
N LEU A 39 -3.52 -11.68 -7.81
CA LEU A 39 -4.21 -11.49 -6.53
C LEU A 39 -3.71 -10.20 -5.88
N LEU A 40 -4.65 -9.28 -5.65
CA LEU A 40 -4.38 -7.99 -5.03
C LEU A 40 -4.67 -8.05 -3.52
N ILE A 41 -3.67 -7.75 -2.70
CA ILE A 41 -3.77 -7.53 -1.26
C ILE A 41 -3.91 -6.03 -1.03
N SER A 42 -5.12 -5.58 -0.73
CA SER A 42 -5.41 -4.17 -0.44
C SER A 42 -5.60 -3.97 1.05
N THR A 43 -4.96 -2.96 1.63
CA THR A 43 -5.10 -2.65 3.05
C THR A 43 -4.92 -1.16 3.29
N TYR A 44 -5.55 -0.59 4.32
CA TYR A 44 -5.04 0.64 4.89
C TYR A 44 -3.68 0.36 5.58
N PRO A 45 -2.67 1.25 5.49
CA PRO A 45 -1.38 1.04 6.15
C PRO A 45 -1.54 0.58 7.60
N LYS A 46 -0.73 -0.41 8.00
CA LYS A 46 -0.69 -0.99 9.36
C LYS A 46 -1.90 -1.86 9.75
N SER A 47 -2.74 -2.25 8.79
CA SER A 47 -3.88 -3.14 9.02
C SER A 47 -3.58 -4.64 8.89
N GLY A 48 -2.31 -5.04 8.82
CA GLY A 48 -1.92 -6.47 8.73
C GLY A 48 -1.40 -6.93 7.37
N THR A 49 -0.97 -6.01 6.50
CA THR A 49 -0.50 -6.30 5.14
C THR A 49 0.59 -7.36 5.10
N THR A 50 1.64 -7.23 5.92
CA THR A 50 2.73 -8.23 5.98
C THR A 50 2.23 -9.60 6.45
N TRP A 51 1.30 -9.62 7.40
CA TRP A 51 0.76 -10.86 7.96
C TRP A 51 -0.04 -11.63 6.92
N VAL A 52 -1.00 -10.97 6.24
CA VAL A 52 -1.77 -11.61 5.18
C VAL A 52 -0.90 -11.94 3.97
N SER A 53 0.09 -11.10 3.62
CA SER A 53 1.02 -11.40 2.52
C SER A 53 1.80 -12.70 2.78
N GLU A 54 2.26 -12.93 4.01
CA GLU A 54 2.96 -14.16 4.36
C GLU A 54 2.04 -15.39 4.33
N ILE A 55 0.81 -15.25 4.85
CA ILE A 55 -0.18 -16.34 4.80
C ILE A 55 -0.44 -16.77 3.35
N ILE A 56 -0.70 -15.82 2.46
CA ILE A 56 -1.04 -16.14 1.07
C ILE A 56 0.18 -16.67 0.30
N ASP A 57 1.38 -16.11 0.51
CA ASP A 57 2.60 -16.65 -0.11
C ASP A 57 2.91 -18.09 0.35
N MET A 58 2.69 -18.40 1.65
CA MET A 58 2.80 -19.77 2.15
C MET A 58 1.80 -20.71 1.47
N ILE A 59 0.55 -20.27 1.25
CA ILE A 59 -0.45 -21.05 0.52
C ILE A 59 0.01 -21.32 -0.93
N TYR A 60 0.49 -20.30 -1.63
CA TYR A 60 1.01 -20.41 -3.01
C TYR A 60 2.22 -21.34 -3.12
N LYS A 61 2.94 -21.55 -2.01
CA LYS A 61 4.12 -22.41 -1.93
C LYS A 61 3.85 -23.75 -1.24
N GLU A 62 2.57 -24.09 -1.06
CA GLU A 62 2.14 -25.36 -0.47
C GLU A 62 2.73 -25.58 0.94
N GLY A 63 2.87 -24.50 1.71
CA GLY A 63 3.44 -24.53 3.06
C GLY A 63 4.96 -24.71 3.13
N SER A 64 5.67 -24.66 1.99
CA SER A 64 7.12 -24.83 1.97
C SER A 64 7.85 -23.62 2.56
N LEU A 65 8.38 -23.77 3.78
CA LEU A 65 9.18 -22.73 4.45
C LEU A 65 10.44 -22.35 3.67
N GLU A 66 11.09 -23.32 3.03
CA GLU A 66 12.30 -23.07 2.23
C GLU A 66 11.99 -22.13 1.05
N LYS A 67 10.87 -22.34 0.35
CA LYS A 67 10.42 -21.44 -0.73
C LYS A 67 10.03 -20.06 -0.20
N CYS A 68 9.53 -19.94 1.02
CA CYS A 68 9.12 -18.65 1.62
C CYS A 68 10.32 -17.81 2.08
N LYS A 69 11.46 -18.43 2.41
CA LYS A 69 12.66 -17.76 2.92
C LYS A 69 13.63 -17.27 1.84
N VAL A 70 13.42 -17.65 0.58
CA VAL A 70 14.34 -17.31 -0.54
C VAL A 70 14.54 -15.79 -0.67
N GLN A 71 13.49 -15.01 -0.45
CA GLN A 71 13.54 -13.55 -0.55
C GLN A 71 12.69 -12.89 0.54
N PRO A 72 13.00 -11.63 0.91
CA PRO A 72 12.15 -10.83 1.77
C PRO A 72 10.73 -10.67 1.20
N ILE A 73 9.75 -10.48 2.09
CA ILE A 73 8.32 -10.37 1.71
C ILE A 73 8.04 -9.26 0.70
N TYR A 74 8.79 -8.16 0.71
CA TYR A 74 8.58 -7.05 -0.23
C TYR A 74 9.05 -7.35 -1.66
N MET A 75 9.88 -8.37 -1.85
CA MET A 75 10.27 -8.89 -3.17
C MET A 75 9.28 -9.97 -3.65
N ARG A 76 8.81 -10.82 -2.72
CA ARG A 76 7.85 -11.90 -3.02
C ARG A 76 6.44 -11.37 -3.31
N VAL A 77 6.05 -10.31 -2.61
CA VAL A 77 4.77 -9.61 -2.78
C VAL A 77 5.09 -8.14 -3.07
N PRO A 78 5.40 -7.80 -4.34
CA PRO A 78 5.75 -6.44 -4.72
C PRO A 78 4.67 -5.43 -4.33
N PHE A 79 5.13 -4.26 -3.87
CA PHE A 79 4.27 -3.17 -3.47
C PHE A 79 4.03 -2.24 -4.65
N LEU A 80 2.83 -2.26 -5.22
CA LEU A 80 2.49 -1.65 -6.51
C LEU A 80 3.02 -0.21 -6.67
N GLU A 81 2.68 0.68 -5.73
CA GLU A 81 3.05 2.10 -5.77
C GLU A 81 4.40 2.43 -5.10
N PHE A 82 5.20 1.42 -4.75
CA PHE A 82 6.46 1.65 -4.05
C PHE A 82 7.53 2.24 -4.97
N ALA A 83 8.11 3.34 -4.51
CA ALA A 83 9.33 3.91 -5.05
C ALA A 83 10.10 4.61 -3.93
N VAL A 84 11.42 4.45 -3.93
CA VAL A 84 12.38 5.24 -3.18
C VAL A 84 13.67 5.30 -4.01
N PRO A 85 14.54 6.30 -3.79
CA PRO A 85 15.85 6.37 -4.44
C PRO A 85 16.65 5.07 -4.26
N ASP A 86 17.39 4.68 -5.30
CA ASP A 86 18.32 3.53 -5.32
C ASP A 86 17.72 2.14 -5.04
N VAL A 87 16.39 2.00 -4.99
CA VAL A 87 15.69 0.72 -4.83
C VAL A 87 14.75 0.48 -6.02
N PRO A 88 14.67 -0.76 -6.56
CA PRO A 88 13.69 -1.08 -7.60
C PRO A 88 12.27 -0.69 -7.21
N THR A 89 11.55 -0.03 -8.13
CA THR A 89 10.14 0.32 -7.93
C THR A 89 9.27 -0.94 -7.93
N GLY A 90 8.09 -0.84 -7.33
CA GLY A 90 7.07 -1.89 -7.37
C GLY A 90 6.75 -2.34 -8.79
N ILE A 91 6.56 -1.37 -9.69
CA ILE A 91 6.29 -1.62 -11.11
C ILE A 91 7.44 -2.37 -11.79
N LYS A 92 8.70 -2.04 -11.47
CA LYS A 92 9.85 -2.78 -12.01
C LYS A 92 9.86 -4.22 -11.53
N LEU A 93 9.66 -4.44 -10.22
CA LEU A 93 9.60 -5.79 -9.64
C LEU A 93 8.46 -6.61 -10.25
N LEU A 94 7.28 -6.02 -10.44
CA LEU A 94 6.12 -6.70 -11.02
C LEU A 94 6.32 -7.15 -12.48
N LYS A 95 7.28 -6.57 -13.21
CA LYS A 95 7.64 -7.04 -14.56
C LYS A 95 8.54 -8.28 -14.54
N GLU A 96 9.24 -8.52 -13.43
CA GLU A 96 10.23 -9.59 -13.29
C GLU A 96 9.66 -10.82 -12.54
N VAL A 97 8.61 -10.63 -11.73
CA VAL A 97 7.99 -11.72 -10.94
C VAL A 97 7.13 -12.64 -11.84
N PRO A 98 7.29 -13.97 -11.75
CA PRO A 98 6.48 -14.92 -12.50
C PRO A 98 5.00 -14.86 -12.11
N ARG A 99 4.11 -15.17 -13.05
CA ARG A 99 2.66 -15.27 -12.81
C ARG A 99 2.26 -16.67 -12.33
N PRO A 100 1.20 -16.82 -11.51
CA PRO A 100 0.37 -15.76 -10.92
C PRO A 100 1.12 -14.95 -9.84
N CYS A 101 0.92 -13.63 -9.82
CA CYS A 101 1.65 -12.74 -8.91
C CYS A 101 0.76 -12.29 -7.73
N LEU A 102 1.37 -12.24 -6.54
CA LEU A 102 0.79 -11.58 -5.37
C LEU A 102 1.23 -10.12 -5.36
N ILE A 103 0.27 -9.20 -5.38
CA ILE A 103 0.51 -7.75 -5.45
C ILE A 103 -0.08 -7.12 -4.19
N LYS A 104 0.63 -6.21 -3.53
CA LYS A 104 0.04 -5.42 -2.43
C LYS A 104 -0.09 -3.95 -2.79
N THR A 105 -1.07 -3.29 -2.20
CA THR A 105 -1.28 -1.85 -2.34
C THR A 105 -1.92 -1.22 -1.10
N HIS A 106 -1.68 0.07 -0.92
CA HIS A 106 -2.38 0.95 0.01
C HIS A 106 -3.19 2.03 -0.71
N LEU A 107 -3.25 1.97 -2.05
CA LEU A 107 -4.02 2.92 -2.83
C LEU A 107 -5.52 2.84 -2.49
N PRO A 108 -6.20 3.98 -2.44
CA PRO A 108 -7.65 4.00 -2.41
C PRO A 108 -8.21 3.42 -3.71
N VAL A 109 -9.44 2.91 -3.66
CA VAL A 109 -10.14 2.35 -4.83
C VAL A 109 -10.12 3.32 -6.02
N GLN A 110 -10.40 4.62 -5.79
CA GLN A 110 -10.44 5.62 -6.86
C GLN A 110 -9.08 5.91 -7.52
N MET A 111 -7.97 5.43 -6.93
CA MET A 111 -6.63 5.58 -7.48
C MET A 111 -6.03 4.26 -7.95
N LEU A 112 -6.73 3.13 -7.76
CA LEU A 112 -6.29 1.83 -8.21
C LEU A 112 -6.34 1.74 -9.75
N PRO A 113 -5.36 1.06 -10.40
CA PRO A 113 -5.40 0.86 -11.84
C PRO A 113 -6.68 0.14 -12.27
N LYS A 114 -7.37 0.68 -13.29
CA LYS A 114 -8.65 0.16 -13.75
C LYS A 114 -8.56 -1.28 -14.25
N SER A 115 -7.38 -1.68 -14.75
CA SER A 115 -7.10 -3.04 -15.22
C SER A 115 -7.45 -4.11 -14.18
N PHE A 116 -7.28 -3.85 -12.87
CA PHE A 116 -7.63 -4.83 -11.83
C PHE A 116 -9.12 -5.16 -11.85
N LEU A 117 -9.98 -4.16 -12.07
CA LEU A 117 -11.43 -4.34 -12.20
C LEU A 117 -11.78 -4.96 -13.55
N GLU A 118 -11.21 -4.44 -14.64
CA GLU A 118 -11.47 -4.91 -16.00
C GLU A 118 -11.09 -6.38 -16.22
N LYS A 119 -10.02 -6.85 -15.55
CA LYS A 119 -9.57 -8.25 -15.59
C LYS A 119 -10.21 -9.12 -14.50
N ASN A 120 -11.08 -8.55 -13.67
CA ASN A 120 -11.75 -9.23 -12.56
C ASN A 120 -10.76 -9.95 -11.63
N CYS A 121 -9.64 -9.28 -11.30
CA CYS A 121 -8.62 -9.82 -10.40
C CYS A 121 -9.22 -10.06 -9.01
N LYS A 122 -8.75 -11.11 -8.33
CA LYS A 122 -9.18 -11.38 -6.95
C LYS A 122 -8.55 -10.35 -6.01
N VAL A 123 -9.34 -9.87 -5.05
CA VAL A 123 -8.87 -8.92 -4.03
C VAL A 123 -9.07 -9.51 -2.64
N ILE A 124 -8.02 -9.43 -1.81
CA ILE A 124 -8.09 -9.66 -0.37
C ILE A 124 -7.93 -8.31 0.31
N TYR A 125 -8.98 -7.87 1.00
CA TYR A 125 -8.94 -6.66 1.82
C TYR A 125 -8.82 -7.01 3.31
N VAL A 126 -7.91 -6.33 4.03
CA VAL A 126 -7.79 -6.49 5.48
C VAL A 126 -8.00 -5.14 6.16
N ALA A 127 -8.98 -5.11 7.06
CA ALA A 127 -9.28 -3.97 7.92
C ALA A 127 -8.82 -4.23 9.36
N ARG A 128 -8.51 -3.15 10.09
CA ARG A 128 -8.16 -3.18 11.51
C ARG A 128 -8.85 -2.02 12.23
N ASN A 129 -9.12 -2.17 13.52
CA ASN A 129 -9.67 -1.10 14.35
C ASN A 129 -8.81 0.18 14.26
N ALA A 130 -9.46 1.32 14.04
CA ALA A 130 -8.78 2.59 13.78
C ALA A 130 -7.86 3.06 14.92
N LYS A 131 -8.18 2.74 16.18
CA LYS A 131 -7.36 3.11 17.35
C LYS A 131 -6.00 2.41 17.30
N ASP A 132 -6.01 1.10 17.06
CA ASP A 132 -4.78 0.32 16.91
C ASP A 132 -3.97 0.73 15.68
N VAL A 133 -4.66 1.04 14.58
CA VAL A 133 -4.03 1.53 13.35
C VAL A 133 -3.29 2.84 13.65
N ALA A 134 -3.93 3.80 14.33
CA ALA A 134 -3.30 5.08 14.65
C ALA A 134 -2.01 4.90 15.46
N VAL A 135 -2.05 4.09 16.53
CA VAL A 135 -0.87 3.81 17.37
C VAL A 135 0.24 3.14 16.55
N SER A 136 -0.09 2.09 15.79
CA SER A 136 0.89 1.39 14.96
C SER A 136 1.49 2.29 13.86
N TYR A 137 0.70 3.20 13.32
CA TYR A 137 1.12 4.09 12.25
C TYR A 137 2.03 5.21 12.75
N TYR A 138 1.79 5.74 13.95
CA TYR A 138 2.68 6.70 14.60
C TYR A 138 4.10 6.17 14.75
N TYR A 139 4.26 4.98 15.35
CA TYR A 139 5.58 4.35 15.48
C TYR A 139 6.20 3.99 14.12
N PHE A 140 5.36 3.65 13.13
CA PHE A 140 5.84 3.42 11.78
C PHE A 140 6.38 4.68 11.12
N TYR A 141 5.74 5.84 11.29
CA TYR A 141 6.26 7.13 10.82
C TYR A 141 7.63 7.46 11.45
N GLN A 142 7.84 7.13 12.73
CA GLN A 142 9.12 7.34 13.40
C GLN A 142 10.24 6.51 12.75
N MET A 143 10.01 5.22 12.47
CA MET A 143 11.04 4.33 11.91
C MET A 143 11.25 4.52 10.39
N ALA A 144 10.18 4.74 9.62
CA ALA A 144 10.22 4.78 8.18
C ALA A 144 10.44 6.21 7.68
N LYS A 145 11.70 6.56 7.43
CA LYS A 145 12.16 7.92 7.06
C LYS A 145 11.62 8.45 5.72
N VAL A 146 10.93 7.61 4.94
CA VAL A 146 10.18 8.06 3.76
C VAL A 146 8.96 8.92 4.11
N HIS A 147 8.50 8.83 5.35
CA HIS A 147 7.43 9.67 5.88
C HIS A 147 7.97 10.99 6.45
N PRO A 148 7.18 12.07 6.39
CA PRO A 148 7.50 13.31 7.11
C PRO A 148 7.58 13.05 8.63
N GLU A 149 8.17 13.99 9.37
CA GLU A 149 8.21 13.89 10.82
C GLU A 149 6.77 13.76 11.39
N PRO A 150 6.49 12.76 12.25
CA PRO A 150 5.16 12.58 12.81
C PRO A 150 4.77 13.71 13.76
N GLY A 151 5.74 14.32 14.45
CA GLY A 151 5.49 15.21 15.58
C GLY A 151 5.26 14.43 16.88
N THR A 152 4.54 15.04 17.83
CA THR A 152 4.08 14.32 19.03
C THR A 152 2.96 13.34 18.70
N TRP A 153 2.59 12.49 19.66
CA TRP A 153 1.46 11.58 19.50
C TRP A 153 0.15 12.34 19.29
N GLU A 154 -0.07 13.42 20.02
CA GLU A 154 -1.26 14.26 19.95
C GLU A 154 -1.39 14.91 18.56
N GLU A 155 -0.31 15.52 18.07
CA GLU A 155 -0.26 16.12 16.72
C GLU A 155 -0.51 15.08 15.62
N PHE A 156 0.07 13.88 15.77
CA PHE A 156 -0.14 12.79 14.82
C PHE A 156 -1.60 12.31 14.84
N LEU A 157 -2.18 12.13 16.03
CA LEU A 157 -3.55 11.65 16.19
C LEU A 157 -4.55 12.65 15.61
N GLU A 158 -4.36 13.95 15.82
CA GLU A 158 -5.17 15.00 15.18
C GLU A 158 -5.09 14.90 13.65
N LYS A 159 -3.86 14.82 13.07
CA LYS A 159 -3.68 14.63 11.61
C LYS A 159 -4.34 13.35 11.10
N PHE A 160 -4.27 12.26 11.87
CA PHE A 160 -4.88 10.98 11.53
C PHE A 160 -6.41 11.08 11.49
N MET A 161 -7.02 11.74 12.49
CA MET A 161 -8.46 11.99 12.54
C MET A 161 -8.92 12.95 11.45
N ASP A 162 -8.13 13.98 11.14
CA ASP A 162 -8.41 14.90 10.03
C ASP A 162 -8.36 14.17 8.68
N GLY A 163 -7.38 13.30 8.49
CA GLY A 163 -7.22 12.48 7.30
C GLY A 163 -8.30 11.42 7.13
N SER A 164 -8.91 10.95 8.23
CA SER A 164 -10.06 10.04 8.20
C SER A 164 -11.38 10.80 8.03
N ALA A 165 -11.58 11.91 8.75
CA ALA A 165 -12.80 12.73 8.72
C ALA A 165 -12.97 13.54 7.42
N LYS A 166 -11.90 14.15 6.89
CA LYS A 166 -11.96 14.87 5.59
C LYS A 166 -12.27 13.93 4.42
N LYS A 167 -11.96 12.64 4.57
CA LYS A 167 -12.28 11.62 3.55
C LYS A 167 -13.66 11.00 3.76
N ALA A 168 -14.16 10.92 5.00
CA ALA A 168 -15.55 10.55 5.29
C ALA A 168 -16.58 11.54 4.71
N ASN A 169 -16.30 12.85 4.71
CA ASN A 169 -17.24 13.87 4.25
C ASN A 169 -17.33 14.06 2.72
N ASN A 170 -16.39 13.49 1.95
CA ASN A 170 -16.40 13.53 0.46
C ASN A 170 -16.74 12.16 -0.16
N GLY A 171 -17.48 11.31 0.56
CA GLY A 171 -17.92 9.99 0.07
C GLY A 171 -16.84 8.90 0.04
N GLY A 172 -15.68 9.14 0.64
CA GLY A 172 -14.51 8.26 0.60
C GLY A 172 -14.14 7.72 1.98
N ASP A 173 -15.03 6.97 2.62
CA ASP A 173 -14.63 6.19 3.79
C ASP A 173 -13.74 5.02 3.33
N TRP A 174 -12.47 5.00 3.73
CA TRP A 174 -11.52 3.94 3.31
C TRP A 174 -11.89 2.58 3.87
N VAL A 175 -12.52 2.59 5.04
CA VAL A 175 -13.00 1.39 5.73
C VAL A 175 -14.37 0.97 5.20
N LEU A 176 -15.24 1.90 4.78
CA LEU A 176 -16.59 1.55 4.28
C LEU A 176 -16.66 1.33 2.77
N PHE A 177 -15.76 1.87 1.94
CA PHE A 177 -15.90 1.74 0.49
C PHE A 177 -15.68 0.30 0.03
N TRP A 178 -14.62 -0.37 0.49
CA TRP A 178 -14.43 -1.81 0.23
C TRP A 178 -15.48 -2.69 0.92
N GLY A 179 -16.02 -2.25 2.07
CA GLY A 179 -17.09 -2.97 2.77
C GLY A 179 -18.48 -2.85 2.10
N LYS A 180 -18.72 -1.81 1.30
CA LYS A 180 -19.99 -1.58 0.58
C LYS A 180 -20.00 -2.14 -0.84
N THR A 181 -18.85 -2.39 -1.46
CA THR A 181 -18.77 -2.99 -2.81
C THR A 181 -18.57 -4.50 -2.82
N ALA A 182 -18.46 -5.14 -1.65
CA ALA A 182 -18.25 -6.60 -1.51
C ALA A 182 -19.49 -7.36 -0.97
N LEU A 183 -20.66 -6.72 -0.95
CA LEU A 183 -21.96 -7.32 -0.67
C LEU A 183 -22.98 -6.92 -1.74
#